data_AF-A0A0N4WRA0-F1
#
_entry.id   AF-A0A0N4WRA0-F1
#
_cell.length_a   1.000
_cell.length_b   1.000
_cell.length_c   1.000
_cell.angle_alpha   90.00
_cell.angle_beta   90.00
_cell.angle_gamma   90.00
#
_symmetry.space_group_name_H-M   'P 1'
#
loop_
_entity.id
_entity.type
_entity.pdbx_description
1 polymer ?
#
loop_
_entity_poly.entity_id
_entity_poly.type
_entity_poly.pdbx_seq_one_letter_code
_entity_poly.pdbx_strand_id
1 'polypeptide(L)'
;MSLFRISEWYSNLYPNASCISVGALIETRDQLLIGGEDGVLSILDPGGSEKDPILLEQPIGRPIIDIIVGEFLASAGTVLAVLTPYSLTYFKLRHDAADLSRTKLEEMFSHQTPEHAYNMCTIPSSGSQQLLVQSIGCVLTLYHGESEHS
;
A
#
# COMPACT_ATOMS: atom_id res chain seq x y z
N MET A 1 -36.76 12.22 -6.39
CA MET A 1 -36.15 11.40 -7.45
C MET A 1 -34.69 11.80 -7.57
N SER A 2 -33.73 10.87 -7.52
CA SER A 2 -32.32 11.21 -7.73
C SER A 2 -32.05 11.38 -9.23
N LEU A 3 -31.50 12.54 -9.61
CA LEU A 3 -31.10 12.87 -10.98
C LEU A 3 -29.82 12.13 -11.40
N PHE A 4 -29.04 11.65 -10.42
CA PHE A 4 -27.81 10.90 -10.62
C PHE A 4 -27.99 9.47 -10.11
N ARG A 5 -27.67 8.50 -10.98
CA ARG A 5 -27.57 7.09 -10.62
C ARG A 5 -26.11 6.70 -10.67
N ILE A 6 -25.63 6.05 -9.61
CA ILE A 6 -24.33 5.39 -9.64
C ILE A 6 -24.55 4.09 -10.42
N SER A 7 -23.83 3.95 -11.53
CA SER A 7 -23.75 2.68 -12.26
C SER A 7 -22.70 1.82 -11.57
N GLU A 8 -23.13 1.09 -10.54
CA GLU A 8 -22.30 0.11 -9.86
C GLU A 8 -22.03 -1.07 -10.80
N TRP A 9 -20.75 -1.35 -11.04
CA TRP A 9 -20.30 -2.45 -11.90
C TRP A 9 -19.41 -3.46 -11.15
N TYR A 10 -18.89 -3.06 -9.98
CA TYR A 10 -18.16 -3.90 -9.05
C TYR A 10 -18.43 -3.44 -7.62
N SER A 11 -18.58 -4.41 -6.71
CA SER A 11 -18.84 -4.18 -5.29
C SER A 11 -18.32 -5.36 -4.49
N ASN A 12 -17.66 -5.08 -3.37
CA ASN A 12 -17.21 -6.11 -2.45
C ASN A 12 -17.14 -5.54 -1.03
N LEU A 13 -17.32 -6.40 -0.02
CA LEU A 13 -17.32 -6.03 1.39
C LEU A 13 -16.03 -6.50 2.06
N TYR A 14 -15.26 -5.55 2.60
CA TYR A 14 -14.07 -5.81 3.40
C TYR A 14 -14.35 -5.41 4.85
N PRO A 15 -14.82 -6.34 5.72
CA PRO A 15 -15.33 -6.01 7.05
C PRO A 15 -14.26 -5.44 8.00
N ASN A 16 -13.00 -5.78 7.78
CA ASN A 16 -11.88 -5.34 8.61
C ASN A 16 -11.07 -4.20 7.96
N ALA A 17 -11.53 -3.62 6.85
CA ALA A 17 -10.78 -2.57 6.15
C ALA A 17 -10.61 -1.33 7.04
N SER A 18 -9.36 -0.93 7.24
CA SER A 18 -8.97 0.29 7.96
C SER A 18 -8.56 1.42 7.01
N CYS A 19 -8.00 1.08 5.85
CA CYS A 19 -7.55 2.04 4.86
C CYS A 19 -7.72 1.51 3.42
N ILE A 20 -7.79 2.44 2.49
CA ILE A 20 -7.85 2.17 1.05
C ILE A 20 -6.89 3.11 0.32
N SER A 21 -6.18 2.58 -0.67
CA SER A 21 -5.26 3.33 -1.51
C SER A 21 -5.41 2.90 -2.96
N VAL A 22 -4.96 3.76 -3.88
CA VAL A 22 -4.99 3.50 -5.32
C VAL A 22 -3.62 3.81 -5.88
N GLY A 23 -3.08 2.91 -6.69
CA GLY A 23 -1.80 3.15 -7.35
C GLY A 23 -1.52 2.18 -8.48
N ALA A 24 -0.63 2.59 -9.38
CA ALA A 24 -0.21 1.78 -10.52
C ALA A 24 1.00 0.90 -10.14
N LEU A 25 0.73 -0.39 -9.93
CA LEU A 25 1.71 -1.43 -9.61
C LEU A 25 1.91 -2.43 -10.74
N ILE A 26 0.87 -2.64 -11.57
CA ILE A 26 0.88 -3.54 -12.72
C ILE A 26 0.67 -2.70 -13.98
N GLU A 27 1.69 -2.68 -14.84
CA GLU A 27 1.70 -1.90 -16.08
C GLU A 27 1.43 -0.41 -15.80
N THR A 28 0.44 0.18 -16.48
CA THR A 28 0.01 1.56 -16.30
C THR A 28 -1.44 1.65 -15.81
N ARG A 29 -1.94 0.59 -15.16
CA ARG A 29 -3.32 0.49 -14.68
C ARG A 29 -3.34 0.69 -13.17
N ASP A 30 -4.41 1.30 -12.67
CA ASP A 30 -4.61 1.51 -11.24
C ASP A 30 -5.10 0.22 -10.58
N GLN A 31 -4.46 -0.16 -9.48
CA GLN A 31 -4.94 -1.19 -8.57
C GLN A 31 -5.55 -0.54 -7.33
N LEU A 32 -6.57 -1.20 -6.77
CA LEU A 32 -7.11 -0.87 -5.45
C LEU A 32 -6.35 -1.67 -4.40
N LEU A 33 -5.91 -0.99 -3.35
CA LEU A 33 -5.23 -1.60 -2.21
C LEU A 33 -6.07 -1.39 -0.97
N ILE A 34 -6.31 -2.45 -0.23
CA ILE A 34 -7.13 -2.43 0.98
C ILE A 34 -6.31 -3.02 2.12
N GLY A 35 -6.06 -2.19 3.13
CA GLY A 35 -5.41 -2.62 4.36
C GLY A 35 -6.44 -2.92 5.44
N GLY A 36 -6.28 -4.05 6.13
CA GLY A 36 -7.15 -4.45 7.22
C GLY A 36 -6.55 -4.24 8.62
N GLU A 37 -7.42 -4.06 9.62
CA GLU A 37 -7.07 -4.10 11.04
C GLU A 37 -6.61 -5.50 11.48
N ASP A 38 -7.00 -6.53 10.76
CA ASP A 38 -6.53 -7.92 10.92
C ASP A 38 -5.13 -8.15 10.36
N GLY A 39 -4.53 -7.13 9.73
CA GLY A 39 -3.21 -7.20 9.13
C GLY A 39 -3.15 -7.97 7.82
N VAL A 40 -4.27 -8.06 7.10
CA VAL A 40 -4.32 -8.54 5.73
C VAL A 40 -4.26 -7.35 4.76
N LEU A 41 -3.39 -7.44 3.77
CA LEU A 41 -3.33 -6.52 2.64
C LEU A 41 -3.92 -7.21 1.41
N SER A 42 -5.02 -6.66 0.89
CA SER A 42 -5.67 -7.13 -0.35
C SER A 42 -5.36 -6.17 -1.49
N ILE A 43 -4.98 -6.71 -2.66
CA ILE A 43 -4.74 -5.96 -3.89
C ILE A 43 -5.72 -6.43 -4.94
N LEU A 44 -6.42 -5.49 -5.57
CA LEU A 44 -7.42 -5.76 -6.58
C LEU A 44 -7.10 -5.00 -7.88
N ASP A 45 -7.42 -5.63 -9.01
CA ASP A 45 -7.43 -5.04 -10.34
C ASP A 45 -8.81 -5.24 -10.99
N PRO A 46 -9.80 -4.41 -10.64
CA PRO A 46 -11.15 -4.54 -11.19
C PRO A 46 -11.23 -4.16 -12.68
N GLY A 47 -10.21 -3.50 -13.22
CA GLY A 47 -10.06 -3.25 -14.66
C GLY A 47 -9.31 -4.37 -15.41
N GLY A 48 -8.97 -5.46 -14.72
CA GLY A 48 -8.29 -6.64 -15.23
C GLY A 48 -9.09 -7.44 -16.24
N SER A 49 -8.39 -8.28 -17.01
CA SER A 49 -9.01 -9.36 -17.80
C SER A 49 -9.50 -10.53 -16.93
N GLU A 50 -9.06 -10.55 -15.67
CA GLU A 50 -9.37 -11.62 -14.73
C GLU A 50 -10.84 -11.59 -14.31
N LYS A 51 -11.40 -12.79 -14.13
CA LYS A 51 -12.78 -12.94 -13.68
C LYS A 51 -12.96 -12.53 -12.22
N ASP A 52 -11.97 -12.83 -11.40
CA ASP A 52 -11.90 -12.36 -10.01
C ASP A 52 -10.92 -11.17 -9.97
N PRO A 53 -11.37 -9.98 -9.57
CA PRO A 53 -10.50 -8.82 -9.53
C PRO A 53 -9.53 -8.87 -8.36
N ILE A 54 -9.69 -9.78 -7.39
CA ILE A 54 -8.74 -9.93 -6.28
C ILE A 54 -7.48 -10.63 -6.82
N LEU A 55 -6.37 -9.90 -6.86
CA LEU A 55 -5.08 -10.40 -7.33
C LEU A 55 -4.29 -11.09 -6.22
N LEU A 56 -4.40 -10.57 -5.00
CA LEU A 56 -3.65 -11.04 -3.85
C LEU A 56 -4.37 -10.68 -2.56
N GLU A 57 -4.39 -11.60 -1.61
CA GLU A 57 -4.65 -11.34 -0.21
C GLU A 57 -3.50 -11.92 0.60
N GLN A 58 -2.70 -11.07 1.23
CA GLN A 58 -1.51 -11.50 1.94
C GLN A 58 -1.51 -10.98 3.38
N PRO A 59 -1.38 -11.86 4.38
CA PRO A 59 -1.16 -11.42 5.75
C PRO A 59 0.23 -10.81 5.87
N ILE A 60 0.29 -9.59 6.40
CA ILE A 60 1.55 -8.92 6.76
C ILE A 60 1.82 -8.97 8.28
N GLY A 61 0.87 -9.50 9.05
CA GLY A 61 1.04 -9.88 10.46
C GLY A 61 0.78 -8.78 11.49
N ARG A 62 0.42 -7.56 11.07
CA ARG A 62 0.09 -6.44 11.97
C ARG A 62 -1.03 -5.57 11.38
N PRO A 63 -1.88 -4.94 12.21
CA PRO A 63 -2.90 -4.01 11.74
C PRO A 63 -2.31 -2.92 10.84
N ILE A 64 -2.97 -2.67 9.71
CA ILE A 64 -2.53 -1.66 8.75
C ILE A 64 -3.19 -0.33 9.09
N ILE A 65 -2.39 0.73 9.21
CA ILE A 65 -2.86 2.10 9.43
C ILE A 65 -3.10 2.80 8.10
N ASP A 66 -2.11 2.73 7.20
CA ASP A 66 -2.14 3.47 5.94
C ASP A 66 -1.27 2.79 4.88
N ILE A 67 -1.58 3.06 3.61
CA ILE A 67 -0.88 2.53 2.44
C ILE A 67 -0.66 3.66 1.43
N ILE A 68 0.58 3.87 1.02
CA ILE A 68 0.93 4.81 -0.05
C ILE A 68 1.72 4.06 -1.12
N VAL A 69 1.30 4.23 -2.38
CA VAL A 69 2.01 3.72 -3.55
C VAL A 69 2.81 4.86 -4.17
N GLY A 70 4.09 4.61 -4.45
CA GLY A 70 4.96 5.68 -4.96
C GLY A 70 6.38 5.24 -5.28
N GLU A 71 7.17 6.18 -5.79
CA GLU A 71 8.59 6.00 -6.09
C GLU A 71 9.43 6.52 -4.93
N PHE A 72 9.54 5.72 -3.87
CA PHE A 72 10.29 6.11 -2.67
C PHE A 72 11.78 5.82 -2.77
N LEU A 73 12.16 4.80 -3.56
CA LEU A 73 13.51 4.26 -3.62
C LEU A 73 14.11 4.50 -5.01
N ALA A 74 15.34 4.97 -5.04
CA ALA A 74 16.07 5.12 -6.30
C ALA A 74 16.21 3.73 -6.97
N SER A 75 15.75 3.61 -8.22
CA SER A 75 15.85 2.40 -9.06
C SER A 75 14.90 1.23 -8.74
N ALA A 76 14.04 1.30 -7.71
CA ALA A 76 13.07 0.23 -7.44
C ALA A 76 11.81 0.32 -8.31
N GLY A 77 11.56 1.51 -8.90
CA GLY A 77 10.29 1.88 -9.51
C GLY A 77 9.22 2.14 -8.44
N THR A 78 7.96 2.02 -8.85
CA THR A 78 6.82 2.15 -7.93
C THR A 78 6.77 0.97 -6.97
N VAL A 79 6.66 1.28 -5.68
CA VAL A 79 6.56 0.29 -4.59
C VAL A 79 5.45 0.70 -3.62
N LEU A 80 5.07 -0.21 -2.74
CA LEU A 80 4.08 0.03 -1.70
C LEU A 80 4.81 0.37 -0.40
N ALA A 81 4.41 1.45 0.25
CA ALA A 81 4.76 1.73 1.64
C ALA A 81 3.55 1.44 2.52
N VAL A 82 3.72 0.57 3.50
CA VAL A 82 2.67 0.14 4.43
C VAL A 82 3.05 0.57 5.82
N LEU A 83 2.20 1.38 6.43
CA LEU A 83 2.35 1.83 7.81
C LEU A 83 1.57 0.91 8.74
N THR A 84 2.27 0.38 9.73
CA THR A 84 1.67 -0.32 10.87
C THR A 84 1.99 0.47 12.15
N PRO A 85 1.41 0.13 13.32
CA PRO A 85 1.67 0.87 14.55
C PRO A 85 3.15 1.00 14.93
N TYR A 86 4.01 0.06 14.51
CA TYR A 86 5.41 0.01 14.94
C TYR A 86 6.41 0.01 13.79
N SER A 87 5.95 0.04 12.55
CA SER A 87 6.86 -0.03 11.41
C SER A 87 6.30 0.62 10.16
N LEU A 88 7.22 1.17 9.37
CA LEU A 88 7.01 1.53 7.98
C LEU A 88 7.73 0.50 7.12
N THR A 89 6.98 -0.34 6.40
CA THR A 89 7.54 -1.44 5.60
C THR A 89 7.28 -1.19 4.12
N TYR A 90 8.31 -1.39 3.30
CA TYR A 90 8.23 -1.25 1.85
C TYR A 90 8.10 -2.62 1.21
N PHE A 91 7.13 -2.77 0.31
CA PHE A 91 6.88 -3.99 -0.43
C PHE A 91 6.94 -3.75 -1.93
N LYS A 92 7.46 -4.74 -2.65
CA LYS A 92 7.35 -4.81 -4.11
C LYS A 92 6.32 -5.88 -4.48
N LEU A 93 5.35 -5.50 -5.30
CA LEU A 93 4.43 -6.48 -5.90
C LEU A 93 5.17 -7.25 -6.99
N ARG A 94 5.30 -8.55 -6.80
CA ARG A 94 5.78 -9.47 -7.84
C ARG A 94 4.57 -10.11 -8.49
N HIS A 95 4.14 -9.54 -9.62
CA HIS A 95 3.01 -10.05 -10.38
C HIS A 95 3.48 -11.08 -11.42
N ASP A 96 2.78 -12.22 -11.50
CA ASP A 96 2.97 -13.24 -12.54
C ASP A 96 1.64 -13.43 -13.29
N ALA A 97 1.56 -12.87 -14.49
CA ALA A 97 0.35 -12.91 -15.32
C ALA A 97 0.06 -14.32 -15.88
N ALA A 98 1.05 -15.23 -15.89
CA ALA A 98 0.84 -16.61 -16.34
C ALA A 98 0.31 -17.51 -15.21
N ASP A 99 0.61 -17.16 -13.96
CA ASP A 99 0.20 -17.91 -12.78
C ASP A 99 0.01 -16.96 -11.57
N LEU A 100 -1.24 -16.52 -11.39
CA LEU A 100 -1.61 -15.63 -10.29
C LEU A 100 -1.28 -16.19 -8.90
N SER A 101 -1.19 -17.51 -8.72
CA SER A 101 -0.82 -18.11 -7.43
C SER A 101 0.62 -17.78 -7.02
N ARG A 102 1.46 -17.34 -7.97
CA ARG A 102 2.82 -16.87 -7.74
C ARG A 102 2.91 -15.37 -7.53
N THR A 103 1.80 -14.65 -7.70
CA THR A 103 1.71 -13.23 -7.35
C THR A 103 1.84 -13.08 -5.84
N LYS A 104 2.74 -12.22 -5.39
CA LYS A 104 3.00 -11.99 -3.96
C LYS A 104 3.62 -10.62 -3.70
N LEU A 105 3.53 -10.17 -2.46
CA LEU A 105 4.27 -9.02 -1.97
C LEU A 105 5.59 -9.50 -1.37
N GLU A 106 6.69 -9.02 -1.94
CA GLU A 106 8.04 -9.23 -1.40
C GLU A 106 8.41 -8.02 -0.54
N GLU A 107 8.68 -8.26 0.75
CA GLU A 107 9.23 -7.24 1.63
C GLU A 107 10.61 -6.83 1.13
N MET A 108 10.81 -5.54 0.92
CA MET A 108 12.10 -4.98 0.53
C MET A 108 12.93 -4.64 1.77
N PHE A 109 12.35 -3.84 2.65
CA PHE A 109 12.92 -3.49 3.95
C PHE A 109 11.85 -2.85 4.85
N SER A 110 12.17 -2.74 6.15
CA SER A 110 11.29 -2.18 7.16
C SER A 110 12.05 -1.24 8.09
N HIS A 111 11.46 -0.10 8.43
CA HIS A 111 11.92 0.76 9.50
C HIS A 111 11.02 0.60 10.71
N GLN A 112 11.61 0.35 11.87
CA GLN A 112 10.86 0.44 13.13
C GLN A 112 10.58 1.90 13.46
N THR A 113 9.36 2.19 13.89
CA THR A 113 9.00 3.51 14.40
C THR A 113 9.32 3.56 15.90
N PRO A 114 10.00 4.62 16.39
CA PRO A 114 10.39 4.73 17.80
C PRO A 114 9.16 4.87 18.73
N GLU A 115 8.07 5.39 18.19
CA GLU A 115 6.78 5.53 18.83
C GLU A 115 5.69 4.92 17.95
N HIS A 116 4.50 4.74 18.55
CA HIS A 116 3.34 4.30 17.81
C HIS A 116 2.99 5.30 16.70
N ALA A 117 2.92 4.80 15.46
CA ALA A 117 2.51 5.61 14.31
C ALA A 117 1.01 5.93 14.36
N TYR A 118 0.62 7.07 13.79
CA TYR A 118 -0.76 7.52 13.67
C TYR A 118 -1.22 7.63 12.21
N ASN A 119 -0.42 8.26 11.34
CA ASN A 119 -0.66 8.35 9.90
C ASN A 119 0.65 8.61 9.15
N MET A 120 0.59 8.65 7.82
CA MET A 120 1.70 9.13 6.98
C MET A 120 1.21 9.96 5.79
N CYS A 121 2.11 10.68 5.16
CA CYS A 121 1.86 11.35 3.88
C CYS A 121 3.12 11.44 3.04
N THR A 122 2.95 11.74 1.74
CA THR A 122 4.07 12.02 0.85
C THR A 122 4.52 13.47 0.97
N ILE A 123 5.84 13.67 0.96
CA ILE A 123 6.46 14.98 0.85
C ILE A 123 7.16 15.08 -0.51
N PRO A 124 6.84 16.10 -1.32
CA PRO A 124 7.53 16.36 -2.58
C PRO A 124 9.02 16.58 -2.35
N SER A 125 9.84 15.97 -3.20
CA SER A 125 11.30 16.04 -3.17
C SER A 125 11.80 16.12 -4.61
N SER A 126 12.99 16.70 -4.82
CA SER A 126 13.61 16.81 -6.15
C SER A 126 14.08 15.46 -6.71
N GLY A 127 14.14 14.43 -5.88
CA GLY A 127 14.51 13.05 -6.24
C GLY A 127 13.35 12.09 -6.02
N SER A 128 13.59 11.02 -5.27
CA SER A 128 12.51 10.11 -4.86
C SER A 128 11.55 10.78 -3.88
N GLN A 129 10.30 10.31 -3.89
CA GLN A 129 9.27 10.74 -2.96
C GLN A 129 9.69 10.40 -1.53
N GLN A 130 9.38 11.29 -0.59
CA GLN A 130 9.67 11.09 0.81
C GLN A 130 8.38 10.80 1.57
N LEU A 131 8.49 10.09 2.69
CA LEU A 131 7.36 9.79 3.55
C LEU A 131 7.54 10.49 4.89
N LEU A 132 6.53 11.23 5.31
CA LEU A 132 6.45 11.82 6.64
C LEU A 132 5.49 10.98 7.47
N VAL A 133 5.97 10.42 8.58
CA VAL A 133 5.14 9.67 9.53
C VAL A 133 4.90 10.53 10.75
N GLN A 134 3.64 10.65 11.17
CA GLN A 134 3.26 11.26 12.44
C GLN A 134 3.07 10.17 13.49
N SER A 135 3.71 10.30 14.65
CA SER A 135 3.42 9.46 15.82
C SER A 135 2.21 9.96 16.60
N ILE A 136 1.65 9.10 17.45
CA ILE A 136 0.61 9.48 18.42
C ILE A 136 1.15 10.54 19.41
N GLY A 137 2.46 10.56 19.67
CA GLY A 137 3.16 11.57 20.45
C GLY A 137 3.36 12.91 19.73
N CYS A 138 2.77 13.09 18.54
CA CYS A 138 2.92 14.29 17.70
C CYS A 138 4.36 14.53 17.20
N VAL A 139 5.19 13.49 17.16
CA VAL A 139 6.52 13.54 16.56
C VAL A 139 6.39 13.28 15.06
N LEU A 140 7.06 14.11 14.25
CA LEU A 140 7.12 13.97 12.80
C LEU A 140 8.48 13.40 12.41
N THR A 141 8.49 12.22 11.79
CA THR A 141 9.70 11.55 11.33
C THR A 141 9.68 11.46 9.81
N LEU A 142 10.70 12.04 9.17
CA LEU A 142 10.87 12.01 7.72
C LEU A 142 11.71 10.79 7.33
N TYR A 143 11.20 9.98 6.41
CA TYR A 143 11.85 8.82 5.83
C TYR A 143 12.28 9.11 4.40
N HIS A 144 13.57 8.95 4.14
CA HIS A 144 14.18 9.04 2.82
C HIS A 144 14.47 7.62 2.31
N GLY A 145 14.30 7.37 1.01
CA GLY A 145 14.48 6.04 0.42
C GLY A 145 15.89 5.45 0.43
N GLU A 146 16.87 6.09 1.08
CA GLU A 146 18.28 5.70 1.06
C GLU A 146 18.91 5.60 2.47
N SER A 147 18.18 5.26 3.52
CA SER A 147 18.81 4.91 4.80
C SER A 147 19.16 3.41 4.90
N GLU A 148 19.96 2.90 3.96
CA GLU A 148 20.77 1.69 4.19
C GLU A 148 21.93 2.04 5.14
N HIS A 149 21.70 2.21 6.44
CA HIS A 149 22.79 2.20 7.42
C HIS A 149 22.33 1.54 8.72
N SER A 150 22.55 0.21 8.81
CA SER A 150 23.13 -0.46 9.98
C SER A 150 23.47 -1.91 9.67
#